data_AF-A0A0R3PC61-F1
#
_entry.id   AF-A0A0R3PC61-F1
#
_cell.length_a   1.000
_cell.length_b   1.000
_cell.length_c   1.000
_cell.angle_alpha   90.00
_cell.angle_beta   90.00
_cell.angle_gamma   90.00
#
_symmetry.space_group_name_H-M   'P 1'
#
loop_
_entity.id
_entity.type
_entity.pdbx_description
1 polymer ?
#
loop_
_entity_poly.entity_id
_entity_poly.type
_entity_poly.pdbx_seq_one_letter_code
_entity_poly.pdbx_strand_id
1 'polypeptide(L)'
;MNPKTGDALVFVIIEFRKYVKGFRYNDIICIDATRVILKDRPADDDYIHANWITMPDNHKYICTQGPLTETLHDFWHMMFCEKSTVLVQLCDFVEGMYEW
;
A
#
# COMPACT_ATOMS: atom_id res chain seq x y z
N MET A 1 -13.75 24.78 2.40
CA MET A 1 -12.70 24.35 3.36
C MET A 1 -11.79 23.40 2.63
N ASN A 2 -10.53 23.77 2.47
CA ASN A 2 -9.51 22.99 1.76
C ASN A 2 -9.02 21.90 2.74
N PRO A 3 -9.10 20.59 2.43
CA PRO A 3 -8.53 19.56 3.28
C PRO A 3 -7.05 19.87 3.43
N LYS A 4 -6.62 20.12 4.67
CA LYS A 4 -5.23 20.44 4.96
C LYS A 4 -4.38 19.25 4.51
N THR A 5 -3.47 19.53 3.59
CA THR A 5 -2.21 18.80 3.39
C THR A 5 -1.70 18.24 4.72
N GLY A 6 -1.74 16.93 4.92
CA GLY A 6 -1.26 16.35 6.18
C GLY A 6 -1.36 14.84 6.28
N ASP A 7 -2.56 14.28 6.15
CA ASP A 7 -2.79 12.92 6.65
C ASP A 7 -3.08 11.96 5.50
N ALA A 8 -2.02 11.45 4.85
CA ALA A 8 -2.15 10.27 4.01
C ALA A 8 -2.47 9.09 4.95
N LEU A 9 -3.72 8.65 4.95
CA LEU A 9 -4.11 7.44 5.65
C LEU A 9 -3.84 6.25 4.72
N VAL A 10 -3.00 5.32 5.18
CA VAL A 10 -2.64 4.14 4.41
C VAL A 10 -3.53 2.99 4.83
N PHE A 11 -4.33 2.51 3.87
CA PHE A 11 -5.07 1.27 4.00
C PHE A 11 -4.21 0.12 3.46
N VAL A 12 -3.88 -0.81 4.33
CA VAL A 12 -3.27 -2.08 3.94
C VAL A 12 -4.41 -3.06 3.68
N ILE A 13 -4.57 -3.46 2.41
CA ILE A 13 -5.55 -4.46 1.99
C ILE A 13 -4.81 -5.78 1.73
N ILE A 14 -5.25 -6.87 2.35
CA ILE A 14 -4.86 -8.27 2.08
C ILE A 14 -6.14 -9.11 2.37
N GLU A 15 -6.68 -10.02 1.54
CA GLU A 15 -6.15 -11.27 0.93
C GLU A 15 -7.03 -11.68 -0.27
N PHE A 16 -6.49 -12.43 -1.25
CA PHE A 16 -7.06 -13.69 -1.79
C PHE A 16 -6.01 -14.46 -2.63
N ARG A 17 -5.34 -15.44 -2.01
CA ARG A 17 -4.49 -16.54 -2.55
C ARG A 17 -3.09 -16.25 -3.14
N LYS A 18 -2.10 -16.60 -2.32
CA LYS A 18 -0.63 -16.62 -2.46
C LYS A 18 0.01 -17.00 -3.83
N TYR A 19 1.15 -16.33 -4.09
CA TYR A 19 2.39 -16.64 -4.87
C TYR A 19 2.53 -16.17 -6.34
N VAL A 20 3.42 -15.19 -6.61
CA VAL A 20 4.76 -15.29 -7.28
C VAL A 20 5.62 -14.05 -6.87
N LYS A 21 6.94 -14.24 -6.71
CA LYS A 21 7.97 -13.29 -6.20
C LYS A 21 7.79 -11.81 -6.60
N GLY A 22 7.79 -10.90 -5.62
CA GLY A 22 7.66 -9.44 -5.80
C GLY A 22 6.23 -8.90 -5.68
N PHE A 23 5.23 -9.75 -5.91
CA PHE A 23 3.80 -9.43 -5.77
C PHE A 23 3.12 -10.44 -4.85
N ARG A 24 2.23 -9.98 -3.96
CA ARG A 24 1.51 -10.93 -3.10
C ARG A 24 0.49 -11.77 -3.91
N TYR A 25 -0.06 -11.17 -4.97
CA TYR A 25 -1.06 -11.77 -5.88
C TYR A 25 -0.82 -11.30 -7.33
N ASN A 26 -0.72 -12.21 -8.29
CA ASN A 26 -0.50 -11.85 -9.71
C ASN A 26 -1.73 -11.23 -10.38
N ASP A 27 -2.91 -11.52 -9.85
CA ASP A 27 -4.18 -11.06 -10.44
C ASP A 27 -4.58 -9.66 -9.94
N ILE A 28 -3.82 -9.10 -8.99
CA ILE A 28 -4.03 -7.75 -8.47
C ILE A 28 -3.01 -6.82 -9.12
N ILE A 29 -3.48 -6.09 -10.13
CA ILE A 29 -2.65 -5.19 -10.93
C ILE A 29 -2.50 -3.86 -10.19
N CYS A 30 -1.26 -3.36 -10.10
CA CYS A 30 -1.00 -1.98 -9.70
C CYS A 30 -1.28 -1.05 -10.89
N ILE A 31 -2.17 -0.07 -10.71
CA ILE A 31 -2.57 0.82 -11.80
C ILE A 31 -1.50 1.90 -11.97
N ASP A 32 -0.73 1.87 -13.07
CA ASP A 32 0.36 2.82 -13.30
C ASP A 32 -0.06 4.30 -13.19
N ALA A 33 -1.27 4.63 -13.65
CA ALA A 33 -1.79 5.99 -13.64
C ALA A 33 -1.97 6.58 -12.23
N THR A 34 -2.11 5.74 -11.21
CA THR A 34 -2.31 6.17 -9.81
C THR A 34 -1.29 5.54 -8.86
N ARG A 35 -0.26 4.86 -9.36
CA ARG A 35 0.74 4.20 -8.51
C ARG A 35 1.43 5.22 -7.62
N VAL A 36 1.80 4.80 -6.43
CA VAL A 36 2.72 5.56 -5.59
C VAL A 36 4.12 5.40 -6.18
N ILE A 37 4.82 6.51 -6.35
CA ILE A 37 6.21 6.55 -6.82
C ILE A 37 7.07 6.81 -5.58
N LEU A 38 8.01 5.93 -5.29
CA LEU A 38 8.92 6.13 -4.17
C LEU A 38 9.78 7.38 -4.42
N LYS A 39 9.63 8.39 -3.57
CA LYS A 39 10.39 9.64 -3.67
C LYS A 39 11.86 9.38 -3.39
N ASP A 40 12.73 10.23 -3.94
CA ASP A 40 14.18 10.17 -3.73
C ASP A 40 14.81 8.84 -4.20
N ARG A 41 14.19 8.17 -5.17
CA ARG A 41 14.72 6.96 -5.83
C ARG A 41 14.86 7.14 -7.35
N PRO A 42 15.80 6.41 -7.98
CA PRO A 42 15.87 6.30 -9.44
C PRO A 42 14.59 5.72 -10.04
N ALA A 43 14.27 6.08 -11.29
CA ALA A 43 13.04 5.64 -11.96
C ALA A 43 12.97 4.11 -12.20
N ASP A 44 14.10 3.43 -12.22
CA ASP A 44 14.22 1.97 -12.31
C ASP A 44 14.10 1.26 -10.95
N ASP A 45 14.02 2.01 -9.85
CA ASP A 45 13.89 1.51 -8.47
C ASP A 45 12.84 2.32 -7.65
N ASP A 46 11.86 2.92 -8.33
CA ASP A 46 10.83 3.75 -7.71
C ASP A 46 9.51 3.01 -7.42
N TYR A 47 9.50 1.69 -7.66
CA TYR A 47 8.28 0.90 -7.68
C TYR A 47 7.89 0.37 -6.29
N ILE A 48 6.62 0.56 -5.94
CA ILE A 48 5.94 -0.16 -4.86
C ILE A 48 4.52 -0.50 -5.31
N HIS A 49 4.01 -1.67 -4.91
CA HIS A 49 2.63 -2.09 -5.21
C HIS A 49 1.67 -1.35 -4.26
N ALA A 50 1.42 -0.08 -4.60
CA ALA A 50 0.55 0.82 -3.89
C ALA A 50 -0.05 1.84 -4.86
N ASN A 51 -1.31 2.21 -4.65
CA ASN A 51 -2.04 3.17 -5.47
C ASN A 51 -2.68 4.26 -4.62
N TRP A 52 -2.66 5.49 -5.12
CA TRP A 52 -3.49 6.57 -4.61
C TRP A 52 -4.94 6.34 -4.97
N ILE A 53 -5.81 6.46 -3.97
CA ILE A 53 -7.27 6.46 -4.13
C ILE A 53 -7.81 7.78 -3.62
N THR A 54 -8.71 8.39 -4.39
CA THR A 54 -9.46 9.58 -3.95
C THR A 54 -10.91 9.18 -3.73
N MET A 55 -11.40 9.36 -2.51
CA MET A 55 -12.78 9.05 -2.13
C MET A 55 -13.73 10.19 -2.56
N PRO A 56 -15.06 9.94 -2.60
CA PRO A 56 -16.04 10.96 -2.98
C PRO A 56 -16.03 12.23 -2.12
N ASP A 57 -15.53 12.15 -0.90
CA ASP A 57 -15.33 13.28 0.02
C ASP A 57 -14.02 14.05 -0.23
N ASN A 58 -13.29 13.72 -1.30
CA ASN A 58 -11.99 14.24 -1.70
C ASN A 58 -10.83 13.90 -0.75
N HIS A 59 -11.02 12.99 0.22
CA HIS A 59 -9.89 12.47 0.97
C HIS A 59 -9.07 11.51 0.11
N LYS A 60 -7.74 11.56 0.30
CA LYS A 60 -6.78 10.71 -0.40
C LYS A 60 -6.24 9.65 0.53
N TYR A 61 -6.12 8.45 -0.02
CA TYR A 61 -5.63 7.28 0.67
C TYR A 61 -4.60 6.58 -0.19
N ILE A 62 -3.72 5.84 0.46
CA ILE A 62 -2.86 4.89 -0.22
C ILE A 62 -3.41 3.50 0.07
N CYS A 63 -3.78 2.77 -0.97
CA CYS A 63 -4.08 1.36 -0.86
C CYS A 63 -2.87 0.56 -1.32
N THR A 64 -2.42 -0.37 -0.49
CA THR A 64 -1.21 -1.16 -0.76
C THR A 64 -1.39 -2.59 -0.28
N GLN A 65 -0.62 -3.50 -0.89
CA GLN A 65 -0.48 -4.85 -0.38
C GLN A 65 0.19 -4.86 1.00
N GLY A 66 -0.05 -5.91 1.78
CA GLY A 66 0.76 -6.17 2.96
C GLY A 66 2.23 -6.34 2.59
N PRO A 67 3.15 -5.64 3.29
CA PRO A 67 4.56 -5.71 2.97
C PRO A 67 5.07 -7.15 3.00
N LEU A 68 5.87 -7.49 2.00
CA LEU A 68 6.65 -8.72 1.98
C LEU A 68 7.99 -8.47 2.67
N THR A 69 8.72 -9.54 3.01
CA THR A 69 10.06 -9.41 3.60
C THR A 69 10.98 -8.59 2.70
N GLU A 70 10.88 -8.78 1.38
CA GLU A 70 11.66 -8.05 0.38
C GLU A 70 11.24 -6.59 0.19
N THR A 71 9.97 -6.22 0.42
CA THR A 71 9.45 -4.85 0.20
C THR A 71 9.25 -4.06 1.50
N LEU A 72 9.67 -4.60 2.64
CA LEU A 72 9.43 -3.97 3.94
C LEU A 72 10.10 -2.60 4.07
N HIS A 73 11.32 -2.47 3.53
CA HIS A 73 12.04 -1.20 3.52
C HIS A 73 11.33 -0.16 2.65
N ASP A 74 10.85 -0.56 1.47
CA ASP A 74 10.13 0.31 0.53
C ASP A 74 8.81 0.78 1.12
N PHE A 75 8.11 -0.11 1.83
CA PHE A 75 6.89 0.22 2.56
C PHE A 75 7.12 1.33 3.59
N TRP A 76 8.15 1.22 4.42
CA TRP A 76 8.48 2.24 5.41
C TRP A 76 8.99 3.53 4.78
N HIS A 77 9.77 3.43 3.69
CA HIS A 77 10.20 4.58 2.90
C HIS A 77 9.00 5.35 2.36
N MET A 78 8.03 4.66 1.76
CA MET A 78 6.77 5.24 1.30
C MET A 78 6.02 5.96 2.44
N MET A 79 5.81 5.27 3.57
CA MET A 79 5.12 5.84 4.73
C MET A 79 5.77 7.14 5.21
N PHE A 80 7.11 7.14 5.32
CA PHE A 80 7.87 8.29 5.77
C PHE A 80 7.80 9.46 4.77
N CYS A 81 8.04 9.19 3.48
CA CYS A 81 8.05 10.20 2.43
C CYS A 81 6.67 10.77 2.11
N GLU A 82 5.59 10.01 2.34
CA GLU A 82 4.20 10.49 2.23
C GLU A 82 3.66 11.12 3.51
N LYS A 83 4.47 11.14 4.58
CA LYS A 83 4.11 11.70 5.89
C LYS A 83 2.83 11.05 6.44
N SER A 84 2.63 9.78 6.15
CA SER A 84 1.48 9.01 6.60
C SER A 84 1.56 8.79 8.10
N THR A 85 0.57 9.32 8.84
CA THR A 85 0.52 9.24 10.32
C THR A 85 -0.32 8.07 10.82
N VAL A 86 -1.13 7.47 9.95
CA VAL A 86 -2.05 6.38 10.29
C VAL A 86 -1.88 5.22 9.31
N LEU A 87 -1.71 4.03 9.87
CA LEU A 87 -1.68 2.76 9.15
C LEU A 87 -2.85 1.90 9.64
N VAL A 88 -3.70 1.47 8.71
CA VAL A 88 -4.85 0.61 8.99
C VAL A 88 -4.60 -0.75 8.35
N GLN A 89 -4.47 -1.80 9.17
CA GLN A 89 -4.42 -3.18 8.72
C GLN A 89 -5.81 -3.80 8.84
N LEU A 90 -6.38 -4.25 7.73
CA LEU A 90 -7.75 -4.77 7.67
C LEU A 90 -7.87 -6.29 7.91
N CYS A 91 -6.73 -6.95 8.16
CA CYS A 91 -6.60 -8.41 8.24
C CYS A 91 -5.76 -8.82 9.46
N ASP A 92 -5.94 -10.04 9.94
CA ASP A 92 -5.05 -10.62 10.93
C ASP A 92 -3.72 -11.05 10.29
N PHE A 93 -2.69 -11.28 11.11
CA PHE A 93 -1.40 -11.80 10.60
C PHE A 93 -1.52 -13.20 10.00
N VAL A 94 -2.47 -13.99 10.51
CA VAL A 94 -2.77 -15.35 10.07
C VAL A 94 -4.29 -15.52 10.15
N GLU A 95 -4.91 -15.85 9.03
CA GLU A 95 -6.35 -16.11 8.93
C GLU A 95 -6.59 -17.60 8.63
N GLY A 96 -7.64 -18.19 9.23
CA GLY A 96 -8.08 -19.56 8.90
C GLY A 96 -7.57 -20.71 9.77
N MET A 97 -7.04 -20.46 10.98
CA MET A 97 -6.57 -21.52 11.90
C MET A 97 -7.68 -22.20 12.74
N TYR A 98 -8.96 -21.96 12.44
CA TYR A 98 -10.07 -22.64 13.10
C TYR A 98 -10.70 -23.66 12.14
N GLU A 99 -10.14 -24.87 12.13
CA GLU A 99 -10.83 -26.06 11.63
C GLU A 99 -11.71 -26.60 12.78
N TRP A 100 -13.01 -26.77 12.53
CA TRP A 100 -13.91 -27.60 13.34
C TRP A 100 -14.10 -28.94 12.65
#